data_AF-A0A8R2AJW1-F1
#
_entry.id   AF-A0A8R2AJW1-F1
#
_cell.length_a   1.000
_cell.length_b   1.000
_cell.length_c   1.000
_cell.angle_alpha   90.00
_cell.angle_beta   90.00
_cell.angle_gamma   90.00
#
_symmetry.space_group_name_H-M   'P 1'
#
loop_
_entity.id
_entity.type
_entity.pdbx_description
1 polymer ?
#
loop_
_entity_poly.entity_id
_entity_poly.type
_entity_poly.pdbx_seq_one_letter_code
_entity_poly.pdbx_strand_id
1 'polypeptide(L)'
;MKLVILLALCAVAAAAPKANRDAFAIEEFERFQATGNRNILINAIITTLFQRLRSIILEGWEEKGVPVLDPLVIESTHITIPAEIINLDLQLKNAQATGVGDFVVHKSILNVNEISFDVDISVPTLEISAEEYDLLGDFFAAIPLYGKGGAVFHIEGFRFSAKLFLKQSEDEKSILIERIENLTFVIPGFKSNLDGAVGGGDIDNIVNALVEEVIIDYVNRFRGAIAKVANGALVRILNTFLDGLNTWHYLAMLLPK
;
A
#
# COMPACT_ATOMS: atom_id res chain seq x y z
N MET A 1 8.43 5.88 9.28
CA MET A 1 7.33 6.58 8.57
C MET A 1 7.27 6.28 7.06
N LYS A 2 8.36 5.90 6.38
CA LYS A 2 8.36 5.63 4.92
C LYS A 2 7.87 4.23 4.52
N LEU A 3 8.12 3.19 5.33
CA LEU A 3 7.69 1.81 5.04
C LEU A 3 6.16 1.62 5.09
N VAL A 4 5.47 2.40 5.93
CA VAL A 4 4.01 2.34 6.09
C VAL A 4 3.29 3.14 4.99
N ILE A 5 4.00 4.04 4.30
CA ILE A 5 3.50 4.78 3.14
C ILE A 5 3.27 3.84 1.96
N LEU A 6 4.13 2.83 1.77
CA LEU A 6 4.02 1.82 0.70
C LEU A 6 2.72 1.01 0.78
N LEU A 7 2.32 0.59 1.98
CA LEU A 7 1.06 -0.12 2.22
C LEU A 7 -0.17 0.80 2.10
N ALA A 8 0.01 2.10 2.32
CA ALA A 8 -1.06 3.08 2.18
C ALA A 8 -1.31 3.47 0.73
N LEU A 9 -0.31 3.55 -0.14
CA LEU A 9 -0.49 4.05 -1.52
C LEU A 9 -1.52 3.28 -2.36
N CYS A 10 -1.73 1.99 -2.11
CA CYS A 10 -2.73 1.20 -2.82
C CYS A 10 -4.18 1.73 -2.70
N ALA A 11 -4.47 2.67 -1.78
CA ALA A 11 -5.79 3.27 -1.63
C ALA A 11 -5.88 4.80 -1.93
N VAL A 12 -4.81 5.45 -2.45
CA VAL A 12 -4.77 6.92 -2.71
C VAL A 12 -5.21 7.31 -4.13
N ALA A 13 -5.66 6.40 -4.99
CA ALA A 13 -5.84 6.73 -6.40
C ALA A 13 -6.79 7.91 -6.67
N ALA A 14 -7.68 8.27 -5.73
CA ALA A 14 -8.85 9.13 -5.93
C ALA A 14 -8.60 10.54 -6.49
N ALA A 15 -7.34 10.99 -6.61
CA ALA A 15 -7.13 12.37 -6.33
C ALA A 15 -5.78 12.98 -6.79
N ALA A 16 -5.77 13.77 -7.88
CA ALA A 16 -4.83 14.87 -8.10
C ALA A 16 -5.34 15.83 -9.19
N PRO A 17 -5.19 17.17 -9.03
CA PRO A 17 -5.40 18.14 -10.10
C PRO A 17 -4.14 18.35 -10.97
N LYS A 18 -4.40 18.94 -12.15
CA LYS A 18 -3.62 19.03 -13.40
C LYS A 18 -2.21 19.64 -13.30
N ALA A 19 -1.29 19.06 -14.09
CA ALA A 19 -0.37 19.83 -14.92
C ALA A 19 0.00 19.05 -16.20
N ASN A 20 -0.43 19.61 -17.34
CA ASN A 20 0.08 19.39 -18.70
C ASN A 20 -0.23 18.07 -19.44
N ARG A 21 -1.52 17.82 -19.71
CA ARG A 21 -2.02 17.13 -20.93
C ARG A 21 -3.43 17.61 -21.29
N ASP A 22 -3.59 18.92 -21.52
CA ASP A 22 -4.91 19.55 -21.67
C ASP A 22 -5.55 19.47 -23.07
N ALA A 23 -4.92 18.87 -24.09
CA ALA A 23 -5.54 18.83 -25.42
C ALA A 23 -6.36 17.56 -25.72
N PHE A 24 -5.93 16.39 -25.23
CA PHE A 24 -6.53 15.10 -25.61
C PHE A 24 -7.68 14.68 -24.67
N ALA A 25 -7.57 14.99 -23.38
CA ALA A 25 -8.56 14.61 -22.38
C ALA A 25 -9.84 15.47 -22.43
N ILE A 26 -9.75 16.71 -22.92
CA ILE A 26 -10.91 17.63 -22.99
C ILE A 26 -11.83 17.24 -24.16
N GLU A 27 -11.28 16.87 -25.32
CA GLU A 27 -12.10 16.43 -26.47
C GLU A 27 -12.83 15.11 -26.22
N GLU A 28 -12.23 14.18 -25.47
CA GLU A 28 -12.91 12.94 -25.05
C GLU A 28 -13.99 13.23 -24.02
N PHE A 29 -13.69 14.04 -23.00
CA PHE A 29 -14.61 14.39 -21.92
C PHE A 29 -15.86 15.15 -22.42
N GLU A 30 -15.72 16.04 -23.40
CA GLU A 30 -16.85 16.74 -24.02
C GLU A 30 -17.74 15.81 -24.88
N ARG A 31 -17.15 14.81 -25.56
CA ARG A 31 -17.93 13.78 -26.27
C ARG A 31 -18.71 12.87 -25.33
N PHE A 32 -18.17 12.58 -24.14
CA PHE A 32 -18.83 11.68 -23.19
C PHE A 32 -20.03 12.33 -22.47
N GLN A 33 -20.00 13.64 -22.20
CA GLN A 33 -21.17 14.35 -21.65
C GLN A 33 -22.40 14.28 -22.58
N ALA A 34 -22.19 14.17 -23.90
CA ALA A 34 -23.28 14.10 -24.87
C ALA A 34 -24.09 12.79 -24.84
N THR A 35 -23.62 11.74 -24.15
CA THR A 35 -24.24 10.40 -24.18
C THR A 35 -25.10 10.05 -22.95
N GLY A 36 -25.17 10.91 -21.94
CA GLY A 36 -26.06 10.71 -20.77
C GLY A 36 -25.74 9.47 -19.90
N ASN A 37 -24.62 8.78 -20.15
CA ASN A 37 -24.32 7.50 -19.52
C ASN A 37 -23.39 7.66 -18.32
N ARG A 38 -23.98 7.94 -17.14
CA ARG A 38 -23.28 8.15 -15.84
C ARG A 38 -22.22 7.09 -15.52
N ASN A 39 -22.44 5.84 -15.95
CA ASN A 39 -21.49 4.74 -15.74
C ASN A 39 -20.18 4.92 -16.52
N ILE A 40 -20.22 5.52 -17.72
CA ILE A 40 -19.03 5.80 -18.52
C ILE A 40 -18.17 6.88 -17.85
N LEU A 41 -18.80 7.95 -17.35
CA LEU A 41 -18.11 9.02 -16.63
C LEU A 41 -17.45 8.50 -15.34
N ILE A 42 -18.14 7.66 -14.57
CA ILE A 42 -17.60 7.04 -13.35
C ILE A 42 -16.37 6.19 -13.69
N ASN A 43 -16.45 5.34 -14.72
CA ASN A 43 -15.33 4.50 -15.13
C ASN A 43 -14.14 5.32 -15.63
N ALA A 44 -14.37 6.41 -16.37
CA ALA A 44 -13.31 7.29 -16.84
C ALA A 44 -12.59 7.98 -15.68
N ILE A 45 -13.34 8.48 -14.69
CA ILE A 45 -12.77 9.08 -13.47
C ILE A 45 -11.94 8.05 -12.71
N ILE A 46 -12.47 6.85 -12.49
CA ILE A 46 -11.77 5.75 -11.79
C ILE A 46 -10.52 5.28 -12.54
N THR A 47 -10.54 5.28 -13.87
CA THR A 47 -9.35 4.91 -14.64
C THR A 47 -8.25 5.97 -14.51
N THR A 48 -8.62 7.24 -14.63
CA THR A 48 -7.71 8.39 -14.47
C THR A 48 -7.08 8.39 -13.07
N LEU A 49 -7.88 8.02 -12.07
CA LEU A 49 -7.49 7.72 -10.69
C LEU A 49 -6.26 6.84 -10.61
N PHE A 50 -6.38 5.61 -11.11
CA PHE A 50 -5.33 4.60 -10.97
C PHE A 50 -4.11 4.92 -11.83
N GLN A 51 -4.31 5.58 -12.98
CA GLN A 51 -3.19 6.11 -13.77
C GLN A 51 -2.41 7.17 -12.99
N ARG A 52 -3.11 8.08 -12.32
CA ARG A 52 -2.45 9.09 -11.48
C ARG A 52 -1.76 8.47 -10.29
N LEU A 53 -2.37 7.47 -9.64
CA LEU A 53 -1.73 6.73 -8.56
C LEU A 53 -0.41 6.11 -9.01
N ARG A 54 -0.43 5.45 -10.17
CA ARG A 54 0.76 4.82 -10.74
C ARG A 54 1.85 5.85 -11.01
N SER A 55 1.51 7.00 -11.59
CA SER A 55 2.45 8.12 -11.79
C SER A 55 3.04 8.58 -10.45
N ILE A 56 2.23 8.77 -9.40
CA ILE A 56 2.75 9.15 -8.08
C ILE A 56 3.68 8.07 -7.49
N ILE A 57 3.38 6.79 -7.67
CA ILE A 57 4.22 5.70 -7.16
C ILE A 57 5.60 5.69 -7.86
N LEU A 58 5.60 5.81 -9.19
CA LEU A 58 6.81 5.70 -10.01
C LEU A 58 7.64 7.00 -10.03
N GLU A 59 6.99 8.15 -10.02
CA GLU A 59 7.62 9.47 -10.23
C GLU A 59 7.69 10.29 -8.94
N GLY A 60 6.95 9.89 -7.90
CA GLY A 60 6.77 10.69 -6.69
C GLY A 60 5.84 11.89 -6.93
N TRP A 61 5.77 12.76 -5.92
CA TRP A 61 5.09 14.04 -6.02
C TRP A 61 5.75 15.10 -5.14
N GLU A 62 6.78 15.72 -5.72
CA GLU A 62 7.66 16.68 -5.04
C GLU A 62 6.91 17.87 -4.42
N GLU A 63 5.95 18.45 -5.15
CA GLU A 63 5.15 19.60 -4.67
C GLU A 63 4.37 19.31 -3.38
N LYS A 64 4.08 18.04 -3.10
CA LYS A 64 3.37 17.58 -1.90
C LYS A 64 4.28 16.80 -0.95
N GLY A 65 5.60 16.80 -1.20
CA GLY A 65 6.58 16.10 -0.37
C GLY A 65 6.48 14.58 -0.42
N VAL A 66 5.85 14.01 -1.45
CA VAL A 66 5.77 12.56 -1.64
C VAL A 66 7.01 12.12 -2.43
N PRO A 67 7.88 11.26 -1.87
CA PRO A 67 9.03 10.74 -2.60
C PRO A 67 8.59 9.72 -3.66
N VAL A 68 9.53 9.26 -4.49
CA VAL A 68 9.35 8.04 -5.31
C VAL A 68 9.14 6.83 -4.39
N LEU A 69 8.24 5.94 -4.79
CA LEU A 69 7.75 4.83 -3.97
C LEU A 69 7.98 3.48 -4.65
N ASP A 70 8.40 3.49 -5.90
CA ASP A 70 8.89 2.33 -6.62
C ASP A 70 10.05 2.74 -7.56
N PRO A 71 11.32 2.57 -7.14
CA PRO A 71 11.73 1.99 -5.86
C PRO A 71 11.52 2.95 -4.68
N LEU A 72 10.92 2.46 -3.59
CA LEU A 72 10.98 3.14 -2.30
C LEU A 72 12.34 2.85 -1.65
N VAL A 73 13.13 3.90 -1.40
CA VAL A 73 14.44 3.77 -0.76
C VAL A 73 14.42 4.36 0.66
N ILE A 74 14.97 3.61 1.61
CA ILE A 74 15.11 3.97 3.02
C ILE A 74 16.57 3.76 3.43
N GLU A 75 17.30 4.86 3.56
CA GLU A 75 18.73 4.85 3.92
C GLU A 75 18.99 4.20 5.29
N SER A 76 18.19 4.53 6.28
CA SER A 76 18.29 3.94 7.61
C SER A 76 16.94 4.02 8.32
N THR A 77 16.55 2.92 8.97
CA THR A 77 15.39 2.92 9.86
C THR A 77 15.63 1.97 11.03
N HIS A 78 15.12 2.37 12.19
CA HIS A 78 15.09 1.56 13.39
C HIS A 78 13.64 1.22 13.71
N ILE A 79 13.35 -0.06 13.88
CA ILE A 79 12.03 -0.59 14.16
C ILE A 79 12.13 -1.39 15.44
N THR A 80 11.36 -0.98 16.44
CA THR A 80 11.20 -1.74 17.68
C THR A 80 9.77 -2.23 17.75
N ILE A 81 9.62 -3.55 17.90
CA ILE A 81 8.32 -4.21 18.12
C ILE A 81 8.35 -4.79 19.54
N PRO A 82 7.90 -4.02 20.54
CA PRO A 82 7.70 -4.54 21.88
C PRO A 82 6.38 -5.32 21.91
N ALA A 83 6.44 -6.65 22.07
CA ALA A 83 5.25 -7.46 22.27
C ALA A 83 5.52 -8.62 23.24
N GLU A 84 4.50 -9.01 24.02
CA GLU A 84 4.60 -10.09 25.02
C GLU A 84 5.08 -11.43 24.44
N ILE A 85 4.85 -11.66 23.14
CA ILE A 85 5.17 -12.92 22.45
C ILE A 85 6.43 -12.78 21.60
N ILE A 86 6.69 -11.60 21.03
CA ILE A 86 7.79 -11.35 20.10
C ILE A 86 8.39 -9.99 20.42
N ASN A 87 9.62 -9.97 20.91
CA ASN A 87 10.38 -8.73 21.07
C ASN A 87 11.39 -8.64 19.94
N LEU A 88 11.32 -7.58 19.13
CA LEU A 88 12.26 -7.36 18.03
C LEU A 88 12.79 -5.93 18.08
N ASP A 89 14.11 -5.83 18.01
CA ASP A 89 14.85 -4.63 17.70
C ASP A 89 15.54 -4.86 16.35
N LEU A 90 15.11 -4.11 15.34
CA LEU A 90 15.57 -4.25 13.96
C LEU A 90 16.11 -2.92 13.46
N GLN A 91 17.38 -2.91 13.09
CA GLN A 91 17.98 -1.83 12.31
C GLN A 91 18.12 -2.26 10.88
N LEU A 92 17.69 -1.41 9.95
CA LEU A 92 17.83 -1.62 8.51
C LEU A 92 18.61 -0.46 7.92
N LYS A 93 19.53 -0.75 7.00
CA LYS A 93 20.21 0.24 6.18
C LYS A 93 20.06 -0.09 4.70
N ASN A 94 19.94 0.96 3.90
CA ASN A 94 19.75 0.91 2.46
C ASN A 94 18.67 -0.10 2.07
N ALA A 95 17.53 -0.01 2.77
CA ALA A 95 16.37 -0.82 2.46
C ALA A 95 15.66 -0.28 1.23
N GLN A 96 15.23 -1.17 0.35
CA GLN A 96 14.52 -0.86 -0.87
C GLN A 96 13.26 -1.72 -0.99
N ALA A 97 12.20 -1.16 -1.54
CA ALA A 97 11.03 -1.92 -1.96
C ALA A 97 10.66 -1.55 -3.40
N THR A 98 10.43 -2.56 -4.25
CA THR A 98 10.10 -2.39 -5.67
C THR A 98 8.92 -3.28 -6.10
N GLY A 99 8.23 -2.90 -7.17
CA GLY A 99 7.16 -3.68 -7.80
C GLY A 99 5.74 -3.22 -7.43
N VAL A 100 5.59 -2.28 -6.50
CA VAL A 100 4.28 -1.72 -6.13
C VAL A 100 3.60 -1.00 -7.29
N GLY A 101 4.37 -0.36 -8.16
CA GLY A 101 3.89 0.33 -9.35
C GLY A 101 3.24 -0.59 -10.38
N ASP A 102 3.54 -1.89 -10.32
CA ASP A 102 2.99 -2.93 -11.21
C ASP A 102 1.65 -3.49 -10.74
N PHE A 103 1.00 -2.84 -9.78
CA PHE A 103 -0.31 -3.25 -9.28
C PHE A 103 -1.35 -3.42 -10.41
N VAL A 104 -2.27 -4.35 -10.24
CA VAL A 104 -3.37 -4.66 -11.16
C VAL A 104 -4.68 -4.49 -10.41
N VAL A 105 -5.58 -3.68 -10.96
CA VAL A 105 -6.91 -3.45 -10.41
C VAL A 105 -7.86 -4.50 -10.96
N HIS A 106 -8.40 -5.35 -10.08
CA HIS A 106 -9.39 -6.37 -10.43
C HIS A 106 -10.82 -5.86 -10.27
N LYS A 107 -11.04 -5.01 -9.27
CA LYS A 107 -12.35 -4.42 -8.96
C LYS A 107 -12.17 -2.98 -8.46
N SER A 108 -13.03 -2.09 -8.95
CA SER A 108 -13.10 -0.69 -8.53
C SER A 108 -14.52 -0.16 -8.72
N ILE A 109 -15.36 -0.26 -7.69
CA ILE A 109 -16.78 0.12 -7.76
C ILE A 109 -17.04 1.28 -6.82
N LEU A 110 -17.46 2.42 -7.36
CA LEU A 110 -17.93 3.57 -6.59
C LEU A 110 -19.44 3.48 -6.39
N ASN A 111 -19.87 3.30 -5.14
CA ASN A 111 -21.27 3.39 -4.74
C ASN A 111 -21.55 4.79 -4.20
N VAL A 112 -22.20 5.61 -5.03
CA VAL A 112 -22.50 7.01 -4.71
C VAL A 112 -23.57 7.14 -3.62
N ASN A 113 -24.50 6.18 -3.51
CA ASN A 113 -25.57 6.22 -2.50
C ASN A 113 -25.03 5.96 -1.09
N GLU A 114 -24.06 5.07 -0.98
CA GLU A 114 -23.39 4.75 0.30
C GLU A 114 -22.12 5.57 0.54
N ILE A 115 -21.73 6.40 -0.44
CA ILE A 115 -20.46 7.13 -0.46
C ILE A 115 -19.30 6.17 -0.11
N SER A 116 -19.22 5.08 -0.86
CA SER A 116 -18.22 4.04 -0.64
C SER A 116 -17.55 3.57 -1.92
N PHE A 117 -16.34 3.05 -1.79
CA PHE A 117 -15.50 2.56 -2.89
C PHE A 117 -14.98 1.16 -2.58
N ASP A 118 -15.45 0.18 -3.34
CA ASP A 118 -14.95 -1.20 -3.28
C ASP A 118 -13.74 -1.37 -4.19
N VAL A 119 -12.63 -1.83 -3.63
CA VAL A 119 -11.36 -2.02 -4.33
C VAL A 119 -10.81 -3.43 -4.14
N ASP A 120 -10.26 -3.99 -5.21
CA ASP A 120 -9.52 -5.25 -5.21
C ASP A 120 -8.30 -5.09 -6.13
N ILE A 121 -7.11 -5.17 -5.54
CA ILE A 121 -5.84 -4.91 -6.21
C ILE A 121 -4.89 -6.05 -5.90
N SER A 122 -4.14 -6.49 -6.92
CA SER A 122 -2.97 -7.37 -6.72
C SER A 122 -1.69 -6.68 -7.13
N VAL A 123 -0.59 -7.02 -6.47
CA VAL A 123 0.77 -6.71 -6.90
C VAL A 123 1.40 -8.04 -7.36
N PRO A 124 1.71 -8.21 -8.67
CA PRO A 124 2.20 -9.48 -9.20
C PRO A 124 3.50 -9.92 -8.53
N THR A 125 4.45 -9.01 -8.39
CA THR A 125 5.75 -9.25 -7.75
C THR A 125 6.10 -8.03 -6.92
N LEU A 126 6.49 -8.27 -5.67
CA LEU A 126 7.01 -7.25 -4.76
C LEU A 126 8.34 -7.76 -4.23
N GLU A 127 9.39 -6.98 -4.41
CA GLU A 127 10.71 -7.28 -3.86
C GLU A 127 11.04 -6.27 -2.78
N ILE A 128 11.45 -6.76 -1.61
CA ILE A 128 11.91 -5.95 -0.50
C ILE A 128 13.32 -6.40 -0.14
N SER A 129 14.28 -5.50 -0.19
CA SER A 129 15.67 -5.80 0.13
C SER A 129 16.21 -4.83 1.18
N ALA A 130 17.25 -5.24 1.89
CA ALA A 130 18.07 -4.40 2.73
C ALA A 130 19.53 -4.87 2.61
N GLU A 131 20.43 -3.92 2.36
CA GLU A 131 21.86 -4.21 2.27
C GLU A 131 22.41 -4.67 3.62
N GLU A 132 22.00 -4.01 4.70
CA GLU A 132 22.31 -4.43 6.06
C GLU A 132 21.05 -4.46 6.91
N TYR A 133 20.81 -5.59 7.55
CA TYR A 133 19.94 -5.70 8.71
C TYR A 133 20.77 -6.06 9.94
N ASP A 134 20.34 -5.55 11.10
CA ASP A 134 20.84 -5.97 12.42
C ASP A 134 19.59 -6.25 13.27
N LEU A 135 19.33 -7.53 13.50
CA LEU A 135 18.17 -8.01 14.24
C LEU A 135 18.63 -8.56 15.59
N LEU A 136 17.97 -8.12 16.64
CA LEU A 136 18.07 -8.69 17.98
C LEU A 136 16.67 -8.83 18.56
N GLY A 137 16.42 -9.95 19.22
CA GLY A 137 15.10 -10.23 19.75
C GLY A 137 14.96 -11.61 20.35
N ASP A 138 13.73 -11.93 20.68
CA ASP A 138 13.36 -13.22 21.23
C ASP A 138 11.90 -13.56 20.89
N PHE A 139 11.66 -14.86 20.80
CA PHE A 139 10.33 -15.44 20.74
C PHE A 139 10.01 -16.05 22.11
N PHE A 140 8.90 -15.62 22.72
CA PHE A 140 8.47 -15.97 24.08
C PHE A 140 9.55 -15.81 25.16
N ALA A 141 10.46 -14.83 25.04
CA ALA A 141 11.60 -14.65 25.96
C ALA A 141 12.50 -15.89 26.13
N ALA A 142 12.38 -16.88 25.24
CA ALA A 142 13.02 -18.19 25.39
C ALA A 142 13.89 -18.56 24.18
N ILE A 143 13.46 -18.21 22.97
CA ILE A 143 14.20 -18.52 21.74
C ILE A 143 14.84 -17.22 21.25
N PRO A 144 16.16 -17.04 21.37
CA PRO A 144 16.82 -15.84 20.89
C PRO A 144 16.75 -15.77 19.38
N LEU A 145 16.32 -14.63 18.86
CA LEU A 145 16.31 -14.30 17.45
C LEU A 145 17.36 -13.22 17.24
N TYR A 146 18.40 -13.53 16.47
CA TYR A 146 19.39 -12.54 16.10
C TYR A 146 19.91 -12.82 14.71
N GLY A 147 20.40 -11.78 14.04
CA GLY A 147 21.06 -11.95 12.76
C GLY A 147 21.60 -10.64 12.24
N LYS A 148 22.65 -10.73 11.43
CA LYS A 148 23.26 -9.56 10.82
C LYS A 148 23.81 -9.92 9.45
N GLY A 149 23.29 -9.25 8.42
CA GLY A 149 23.65 -9.51 7.04
C GLY A 149 22.74 -8.78 6.06
N GLY A 150 22.68 -9.29 4.83
CA GLY A 150 21.72 -8.85 3.82
C GLY A 150 20.37 -9.55 4.00
N ALA A 151 19.30 -8.89 3.59
CA ALA A 151 17.97 -9.48 3.55
C ALA A 151 17.33 -9.19 2.20
N VAL A 152 16.76 -10.22 1.56
CA VAL A 152 15.94 -10.08 0.36
C VAL A 152 14.68 -10.93 0.52
N PHE A 153 13.53 -10.32 0.26
CA PHE A 153 12.23 -10.97 0.29
C PHE A 153 11.55 -10.77 -1.06
N HIS A 154 11.09 -11.87 -1.65
CA HIS A 154 10.28 -11.84 -2.86
C HIS A 154 8.88 -12.32 -2.52
N ILE A 155 7.90 -11.48 -2.82
CA ILE A 155 6.49 -11.74 -2.62
C ILE A 155 5.83 -11.84 -3.98
N GLU A 156 5.11 -12.94 -4.21
CA GLU A 156 4.43 -13.21 -5.46
C GLU A 156 2.91 -13.24 -5.26
N GLY A 157 2.20 -12.53 -6.12
CA GLY A 157 0.75 -12.53 -6.18
C GLY A 157 0.07 -11.90 -4.96
N PHE A 158 0.74 -10.97 -4.28
CA PHE A 158 0.14 -10.24 -3.17
C PHE A 158 -1.19 -9.63 -3.61
N ARG A 159 -2.25 -9.83 -2.84
CA ARG A 159 -3.58 -9.30 -3.15
C ARG A 159 -4.21 -8.70 -1.92
N PHE A 160 -4.87 -7.58 -2.10
CA PHE A 160 -5.61 -6.88 -1.07
C PHE A 160 -6.98 -6.47 -1.61
N SER A 161 -7.99 -6.53 -0.75
CA SER A 161 -9.31 -6.01 -1.06
C SER A 161 -9.93 -5.32 0.15
N ALA A 162 -10.68 -4.26 -0.10
CA ALA A 162 -11.30 -3.46 0.93
C ALA A 162 -12.53 -2.70 0.41
N LYS A 163 -13.40 -2.30 1.34
CA LYS A 163 -14.46 -1.32 1.11
C LYS A 163 -14.12 -0.05 1.87
N LEU A 164 -13.90 1.05 1.15
CA LEU A 164 -13.56 2.36 1.72
C LEU A 164 -14.84 3.18 1.84
N PHE A 165 -15.18 3.67 3.03
CA PHE A 165 -16.21 4.69 3.19
C PHE A 165 -15.55 6.06 3.14
N LEU A 166 -16.13 6.94 2.33
CA LEU A 166 -15.54 8.22 2.01
C LEU A 166 -16.28 9.35 2.74
N LYS A 167 -15.57 10.42 3.03
CA LYS A 167 -16.14 11.66 3.57
C LYS A 167 -15.49 12.86 2.91
N GLN A 168 -16.16 14.00 2.99
CA GLN A 168 -15.58 15.27 2.61
C GLN A 168 -14.59 15.74 3.69
N SER A 169 -13.50 16.40 3.28
CA SER A 169 -12.60 17.12 4.19
C SER A 169 -13.29 18.35 4.80
N GLU A 170 -12.74 18.87 5.90
CA GLU A 170 -13.27 20.07 6.57
C GLU A 170 -13.19 21.32 5.69
N ASP A 171 -12.20 21.40 4.81
CA ASP A 171 -12.04 22.50 3.85
C ASP A 171 -12.89 22.34 2.58
N GLU A 172 -13.72 21.30 2.55
CA GLU A 172 -14.67 20.94 1.49
C GLU A 172 -14.04 20.55 0.13
N LYS A 173 -12.72 20.46 0.03
CA LYS A 173 -12.03 20.26 -1.26
C LYS A 173 -11.69 18.81 -1.55
N SER A 174 -11.51 17.98 -0.53
CA SER A 174 -10.85 16.68 -0.65
C SER A 174 -11.76 15.53 -0.26
N ILE A 175 -11.57 14.38 -0.90
CA ILE A 175 -12.21 13.12 -0.50
C ILE A 175 -11.27 12.43 0.49
N LEU A 176 -11.73 12.19 1.72
CA LEU A 176 -11.00 11.45 2.73
C LEU A 176 -11.64 10.08 2.95
N ILE A 177 -10.89 9.15 3.51
CA ILE A 177 -11.39 7.87 3.99
C ILE A 177 -11.86 8.07 5.43
N GLU A 178 -13.15 7.84 5.68
CA GLU A 178 -13.72 7.80 7.01
C GLU A 178 -13.33 6.52 7.74
N ARG A 179 -13.54 5.37 7.07
CA ARG A 179 -13.26 4.05 7.61
C ARG A 179 -13.08 3.03 6.48
N ILE A 180 -12.43 1.92 6.82
CA ILE A 180 -12.27 0.76 5.93
C ILE A 180 -13.02 -0.43 6.53
N GLU A 181 -13.82 -1.09 5.71
CA GLU A 181 -14.50 -2.35 6.03
C GLU A 181 -13.99 -3.48 5.15
N ASN A 182 -14.12 -4.71 5.65
CA ASN A 182 -13.76 -5.94 4.94
C ASN A 182 -12.33 -5.94 4.37
N LEU A 183 -11.41 -5.24 5.05
CA LEU A 183 -9.99 -5.26 4.72
C LEU A 183 -9.47 -6.70 4.85
N THR A 184 -9.00 -7.24 3.74
CA THR A 184 -8.36 -8.55 3.69
C THR A 184 -7.18 -8.52 2.73
N PHE A 185 -6.22 -9.39 2.97
CA PHE A 185 -5.07 -9.57 2.11
C PHE A 185 -4.64 -11.03 2.06
N VAL A 186 -3.86 -11.39 1.05
CA VAL A 186 -3.25 -12.72 0.89
C VAL A 186 -1.83 -12.55 0.35
N ILE A 187 -0.93 -13.37 0.85
CA ILE A 187 0.45 -13.51 0.35
C ILE A 187 0.59 -14.96 -0.15
N PRO A 188 0.32 -15.24 -1.44
CA PRO A 188 0.35 -16.60 -1.97
C PRO A 188 1.76 -17.19 -2.05
N GLY A 189 2.72 -16.41 -2.54
CA GLY A 189 4.13 -16.82 -2.65
C GLY A 189 5.02 -15.90 -1.84
N PHE A 190 5.94 -16.50 -1.09
CA PHE A 190 6.95 -15.78 -0.34
C PHE A 190 8.27 -16.56 -0.40
N LYS A 191 9.35 -15.86 -0.73
CA LYS A 191 10.71 -16.35 -0.73
C LYS A 191 11.56 -15.41 0.12
N SER A 192 12.38 -15.96 0.99
CA SER A 192 13.33 -15.19 1.79
C SER A 192 14.75 -15.63 1.55
N ASN A 193 15.64 -14.65 1.50
CA ASN A 193 17.07 -14.84 1.53
C ASN A 193 17.65 -13.91 2.61
N LEU A 194 17.78 -14.45 3.81
CA LEU A 194 18.42 -13.84 4.96
C LEU A 194 19.83 -14.40 5.12
N ASP A 195 20.82 -13.52 5.17
CA ASP A 195 22.21 -13.87 5.45
C ASP A 195 22.55 -13.60 6.93
N GLY A 196 23.30 -14.50 7.55
CA GLY A 196 23.81 -14.29 8.91
C GLY A 196 22.73 -14.42 9.99
N ALA A 197 21.64 -15.13 9.69
CA ALA A 197 20.59 -15.46 10.64
C ALA A 197 21.09 -16.47 11.67
N VAL A 198 20.91 -16.17 12.96
CA VAL A 198 21.30 -17.00 14.11
C VAL A 198 22.76 -17.49 14.01
N GLY A 199 23.65 -16.61 13.54
CA GLY A 199 25.09 -16.90 13.40
C GLY A 199 25.54 -17.35 12.00
N GLY A 200 24.61 -17.53 11.06
CA GLY A 200 24.89 -17.74 9.63
C GLY A 200 25.23 -19.17 9.23
N GLY A 201 25.63 -19.33 7.96
CA GLY A 201 26.09 -20.60 7.39
C GLY A 201 24.94 -21.53 7.03
N ASP A 202 25.03 -22.81 7.38
CA ASP A 202 23.96 -23.78 7.07
C ASP A 202 22.63 -23.45 7.76
N ILE A 203 22.66 -22.64 8.83
CA ILE A 203 21.47 -22.21 9.58
C ILE A 203 20.62 -21.23 8.76
N ASP A 204 21.23 -20.44 7.86
CA ASP A 204 20.50 -19.46 7.02
C ASP A 204 19.43 -20.17 6.19
N ASN A 205 19.74 -21.34 5.61
CA ASN A 205 18.79 -22.14 4.85
C ASN A 205 17.61 -22.62 5.70
N ILE A 206 17.87 -22.98 6.96
CA ILE A 206 16.83 -23.44 7.90
C ILE A 206 15.93 -22.26 8.29
N VAL A 207 16.52 -21.10 8.59
CA VAL A 207 15.76 -19.90 8.96
C VAL A 207 14.92 -19.42 7.78
N ASN A 208 15.47 -19.38 6.56
CA ASN A 208 14.73 -19.00 5.36
C ASN A 208 13.53 -19.96 5.13
N ALA A 209 13.74 -21.27 5.21
CA ALA A 209 12.64 -22.24 5.10
C ALA A 209 11.57 -22.04 6.19
N LEU A 210 11.98 -21.76 7.43
CA LEU A 210 11.06 -21.49 8.54
C LEU A 210 10.23 -20.23 8.31
N VAL A 211 10.84 -19.15 7.79
CA VAL A 211 10.13 -17.91 7.49
C VAL A 211 9.13 -18.15 6.36
N GLU A 212 9.56 -18.79 5.27
CA GLU A 212 8.73 -19.08 4.08
C GLU A 212 7.50 -19.93 4.42
N GLU A 213 7.66 -20.97 5.23
CA GLU A 213 6.56 -21.88 5.54
C GLU A 213 5.78 -21.44 6.78
N VAL A 214 6.45 -21.24 7.91
CA VAL A 214 5.77 -21.09 9.20
C VAL A 214 5.30 -19.66 9.40
N ILE A 215 6.18 -18.67 9.23
CA ILE A 215 5.82 -17.28 9.55
C ILE A 215 4.74 -16.78 8.58
N ILE A 216 4.88 -17.07 7.29
CA ILE A 216 3.91 -16.63 6.27
C ILE A 216 2.57 -17.36 6.41
N ASP A 217 2.55 -18.65 6.76
CA ASP A 217 1.30 -19.34 7.09
C ASP A 217 0.60 -18.70 8.28
N TYR A 218 1.35 -18.32 9.31
CA TYR A 218 0.79 -17.57 10.44
C TYR A 218 0.24 -16.21 10.00
N VAL A 219 0.98 -15.44 9.19
CA VAL A 219 0.50 -14.14 8.65
C VAL A 219 -0.80 -14.33 7.86
N ASN A 220 -0.86 -15.31 6.96
CA ASN A 220 -2.05 -15.61 6.17
C ASN A 220 -3.22 -16.09 7.04
N ARG A 221 -2.95 -16.90 8.08
CA ARG A 221 -3.97 -17.39 9.03
C ARG A 221 -4.55 -16.27 9.87
N PHE A 222 -3.72 -15.33 10.32
CA PHE A 222 -4.10 -14.20 11.16
C PHE A 222 -4.40 -12.92 10.37
N ARG A 223 -4.50 -13.00 9.04
CA ARG A 223 -4.74 -11.86 8.13
C ARG A 223 -5.87 -10.94 8.58
N GLY A 224 -6.96 -11.48 9.13
CA GLY A 224 -8.10 -10.68 9.60
C GLY A 224 -7.78 -9.82 10.83
N ALA A 225 -6.96 -10.33 11.75
CA ALA A 225 -6.50 -9.57 12.91
C ALA A 225 -5.46 -8.52 12.50
N ILE A 226 -4.50 -8.90 11.64
CA ILE A 226 -3.49 -7.99 11.08
C ILE A 226 -4.16 -6.86 10.31
N ALA A 227 -5.15 -7.17 9.47
CA ALA A 227 -5.94 -6.19 8.74
C ALA A 227 -6.63 -5.18 9.67
N LYS A 228 -7.23 -5.63 10.77
CA LYS A 228 -7.88 -4.71 11.73
C LYS A 228 -6.90 -3.72 12.35
N VAL A 229 -5.69 -4.17 12.70
CA VAL A 229 -4.64 -3.29 13.23
C VAL A 229 -4.13 -2.34 12.13
N ALA A 230 -3.90 -2.87 10.93
CA ALA A 230 -3.43 -2.08 9.79
C ALA A 230 -4.43 -1.01 9.36
N ASN A 231 -5.74 -1.24 9.51
CA ASN A 231 -6.80 -0.30 9.13
C ASN A 231 -6.58 1.11 9.70
N GLY A 232 -6.34 1.22 11.02
CA GLY A 232 -6.14 2.51 11.67
C GLY A 232 -4.90 3.25 11.17
N ALA A 233 -3.82 2.54 10.87
CA ALA A 233 -2.61 3.12 10.28
C ALA A 233 -2.86 3.55 8.82
N LEU A 234 -3.51 2.70 8.02
CA LEU A 234 -3.83 2.95 6.63
C LEU A 234 -4.68 4.20 6.47
N VAL A 235 -5.78 4.34 7.23
CA VAL A 235 -6.65 5.52 7.16
C VAL A 235 -5.87 6.82 7.42
N ARG A 236 -5.03 6.85 8.46
CA ARG A 236 -4.24 8.04 8.79
C ARG A 236 -3.28 8.43 7.68
N ILE A 237 -2.56 7.44 7.13
CA ILE A 237 -1.55 7.68 6.11
C ILE A 237 -2.22 8.09 4.80
N LEU A 238 -3.25 7.35 4.39
CA LEU A 238 -4.07 7.66 3.22
C LEU A 238 -4.62 9.07 3.26
N ASN A 239 -5.22 9.46 4.38
CA ASN A 239 -5.80 10.79 4.53
C ASN A 239 -4.76 11.90 4.51
N THR A 240 -3.52 11.65 4.94
CA THR A 240 -2.44 12.64 4.83
C THR A 240 -2.15 12.98 3.37
N PHE A 241 -2.26 12.01 2.46
CA PHE A 241 -2.13 12.26 1.02
C PHE A 241 -3.41 12.84 0.43
N LEU A 242 -4.56 12.22 0.72
CA LEU A 242 -5.87 12.59 0.19
C LEU A 242 -6.28 14.02 0.55
N ASP A 243 -5.92 14.52 1.72
CA ASP A 243 -6.24 15.87 2.16
C ASP A 243 -5.59 16.94 1.26
N GLY A 244 -4.45 16.63 0.65
CA GLY A 244 -3.75 17.53 -0.27
C GLY A 244 -4.42 17.72 -1.64
N LEU A 245 -5.60 17.12 -1.86
CA LEU A 245 -6.14 16.84 -3.18
C LEU A 245 -7.56 17.36 -3.43
N ASN A 246 -7.69 18.38 -4.28
CA ASN A 246 -8.99 18.97 -4.67
C ASN A 246 -9.87 18.04 -5.51
N THR A 247 -10.55 17.08 -4.87
CA THR A 247 -11.17 15.92 -5.52
C THR A 247 -12.61 15.69 -5.15
N TRP A 248 -13.11 16.39 -4.14
CA TRP A 248 -14.52 16.37 -3.80
C TRP A 248 -15.40 16.77 -4.98
N HIS A 249 -14.94 17.70 -5.81
CA HIS A 249 -15.67 18.18 -6.99
C HIS A 249 -16.11 17.05 -7.94
N TYR A 250 -15.29 16.01 -8.12
CA TYR A 250 -15.64 14.87 -8.97
C TYR A 250 -16.78 14.03 -8.39
N LEU A 251 -16.79 13.82 -7.08
CA LEU A 251 -17.85 13.08 -6.40
C LEU A 251 -19.14 13.91 -6.31
N ALA A 252 -19.01 15.22 -6.04
CA ALA A 252 -20.13 16.16 -5.94
C ALA A 252 -20.97 16.21 -7.22
N MET A 253 -20.34 16.11 -8.40
CA MET A 253 -21.06 16.03 -9.69
C MET A 253 -21.94 14.78 -9.81
N LEU A 254 -21.59 13.72 -9.09
CA LEU A 254 -22.27 12.42 -9.16
C LEU A 254 -23.36 12.28 -8.10
N LEU A 255 -23.39 13.11 -7.06
CA LEU A 255 -24.40 13.02 -6.01
C LEU A 255 -25.79 13.42 -6.55
N PRO A 256 -26.87 12.68 -6.21
CA PRO A 256 -28.22 13.10 -6.56
C PRO A 256 -28.55 14.44 -5.88
N LYS A 257 -29.15 15.36 -6.64
CA LYS A 257 -29.66 16.64 -6.14
C LYS A 257 -30.97 16.46 -5.36
#